data_AF-A0A5B8UFW3-F1
#
_entry.id   AF-A0A5B8UFW3-F1
#
_cell.length_a   1.000
_cell.length_b   1.000
_cell.length_c   1.000
_cell.angle_alpha   90.00
_cell.angle_beta   90.00
_cell.angle_gamma   90.00
#
_symmetry.space_group_name_H-M   'P 1'
#
loop_
_entity.id
_entity.type
_entity.pdbx_description
1 polymer ?
#
loop_
_entity_poly.entity_id
_entity_poly.type
_entity_poly.pdbx_seq_one_letter_code
_entity_poly.pdbx_strand_id
1 'polypeptide(L)'
;MKKILSLSFLLCLLSFQLTVHAQKGDPWIFQAYKEMYKRQPQPWELNINLYNQGHWNNYNELKQYVQQYQSSLSNMNIVTRTVPVKNNQSVVLFDQNGKSIAADLITNDGGSVITIGGANVVAAGGGNVVASGGGNLKDLPGASLGGSRQLMSGDKKIIKTSGSGAIIIR
;
A
#
# COMPACT_ATOMS: atom_id res chain seq x y z
N MET A 1 15.06 -15.40 -67.92
CA MET A 1 16.37 -15.24 -67.24
C MET A 1 16.57 -13.77 -66.92
N LYS A 2 17.19 -13.45 -65.76
CA LYS A 2 17.43 -12.11 -65.13
C LYS A 2 16.18 -11.59 -64.36
N LYS A 3 16.03 -11.58 -63.01
CA LYS A 3 16.92 -11.32 -61.84
C LYS A 3 17.62 -9.96 -62.02
N ILE A 4 17.40 -8.87 -61.26
CA ILE A 4 17.32 -8.55 -59.81
C ILE A 4 17.02 -7.01 -59.74
N LEU A 5 16.34 -6.35 -58.78
CA LEU A 5 16.83 -5.84 -57.48
C LEU A 5 15.77 -4.89 -56.82
N SER A 6 15.60 -4.98 -55.50
CA SER A 6 15.30 -3.92 -54.49
C SER A 6 14.09 -2.99 -54.72
N LEU A 7 13.13 -2.89 -53.81
CA LEU A 7 13.34 -2.18 -52.53
C LEU A 7 12.29 -2.59 -51.49
N SER A 8 12.81 -3.05 -50.36
CA SER A 8 12.09 -3.43 -49.15
C SER A 8 11.19 -2.31 -48.62
N PHE A 9 9.88 -2.48 -48.69
CA PHE A 9 8.96 -1.84 -47.73
C PHE A 9 8.64 -2.88 -46.66
N LEU A 10 9.65 -3.15 -45.82
CA LEU A 10 9.44 -3.82 -44.54
C LEU A 10 8.64 -2.84 -43.68
N LEU A 11 7.32 -2.89 -43.79
CA LEU A 11 6.42 -2.21 -42.87
C LEU A 11 6.65 -2.87 -41.51
N CYS A 12 7.55 -2.26 -40.75
CA CYS A 12 7.78 -2.55 -39.36
C CYS A 12 6.46 -2.26 -38.65
N LEU A 13 5.60 -3.28 -38.55
CA LEU A 13 4.56 -3.35 -37.54
C LEU A 13 5.28 -3.32 -36.21
N LEU A 14 5.56 -2.10 -35.74
CA LEU A 14 5.92 -1.83 -34.37
C LEU A 14 4.70 -2.26 -33.57
N SER A 15 4.72 -3.52 -33.13
CA SER A 15 3.83 -4.03 -32.11
C SER A 15 4.08 -3.21 -30.86
N PHE A 16 3.38 -2.08 -30.72
CA PHE A 16 3.13 -1.50 -29.41
C PHE A 16 2.28 -2.54 -28.67
N GLN A 17 2.95 -3.53 -28.09
CA GLN A 17 2.41 -4.25 -26.96
C GLN A 17 2.37 -3.23 -25.82
N LEU A 18 1.33 -2.38 -25.85
CA LEU A 18 0.81 -1.78 -24.63
C LEU A 18 0.41 -2.98 -23.77
N THR A 19 1.34 -3.41 -22.91
CA THR A 19 1.02 -4.27 -21.78
C THR A 19 0.16 -3.42 -20.86
N VAL A 20 -1.13 -3.28 -21.21
CA VAL A 20 -2.14 -2.82 -20.27
C VAL A 20 -2.24 -3.95 -19.26
N HIS A 21 -1.47 -3.84 -18.17
CA HIS A 21 -1.77 -4.63 -16.98
C HIS A 21 -3.21 -4.30 -16.62
N ALA A 22 -4.11 -5.27 -16.81
CA ALA A 22 -5.48 -5.12 -16.41
C ALA A 22 -5.48 -4.93 -14.90
N GLN A 23 -5.83 -3.73 -14.45
CA GLN A 23 -6.03 -3.47 -13.04
C GLN A 23 -7.16 -4.38 -12.54
N LYS A 24 -6.90 -5.16 -11.48
CA LYS A 24 -7.90 -6.00 -10.82
C LYS A 24 -8.77 -5.09 -9.95
N GLY A 25 -10.08 -5.10 -10.18
CA GLY A 25 -11.02 -4.34 -9.36
C GLY A 25 -12.46 -4.55 -9.82
N ASP A 26 -13.40 -3.96 -9.08
CA ASP A 26 -14.83 -4.05 -9.39
C ASP A 26 -15.16 -3.27 -10.69
N PRO A 27 -15.80 -3.88 -11.69
CA PRO A 27 -16.13 -3.23 -12.96
C PRO A 27 -16.99 -1.97 -12.82
N TRP A 28 -17.88 -1.91 -11.83
CA TRP A 28 -18.71 -0.73 -11.60
C TRP A 28 -17.88 0.44 -11.05
N ILE A 29 -16.83 0.18 -10.27
CA ILE A 29 -15.90 1.24 -9.84
C ILE A 29 -15.20 1.82 -11.07
N PHE A 30 -14.66 0.99 -11.97
CA PHE A 30 -14.08 1.47 -13.23
C PHE A 30 -15.05 2.32 -14.04
N GLN A 31 -16.28 1.84 -14.19
CA GLN A 31 -17.31 2.53 -14.95
C GLN A 31 -17.65 3.88 -14.33
N ALA A 32 -17.82 3.95 -13.00
CA ALA A 32 -18.11 5.18 -12.27
C ALA A 32 -17.00 6.22 -12.48
N TYR A 33 -15.74 5.84 -12.34
CA TYR A 33 -14.62 6.78 -12.55
C TYR A 33 -14.53 7.28 -13.99
N LYS A 34 -14.75 6.40 -14.97
CA LYS A 34 -14.75 6.77 -16.39
C LYS A 34 -15.90 7.72 -16.73
N GLU A 35 -17.10 7.48 -16.22
CA GLU A 35 -18.28 8.29 -16.48
C GLU A 35 -18.19 9.66 -15.81
N MET A 36 -17.83 9.69 -14.52
CA MET A 36 -17.91 10.88 -13.67
C MET A 36 -16.67 11.78 -13.78
N TYR A 37 -15.47 11.19 -13.94
CA TYR A 37 -14.20 11.92 -13.90
C TYR A 37 -13.39 11.82 -15.20
N LYS A 38 -13.90 11.10 -16.21
CA LYS A 38 -13.24 10.92 -17.51
C LYS A 38 -11.82 10.36 -17.42
N ARG A 39 -11.55 9.56 -16.38
CA ARG A 39 -10.25 8.92 -16.14
C ARG A 39 -10.44 7.49 -15.64
N GLN A 40 -9.38 6.70 -15.74
CA GLN A 40 -9.32 5.42 -15.02
C GLN A 40 -9.17 5.68 -13.52
N PRO A 41 -9.73 4.80 -12.67
CA PRO A 41 -9.41 4.81 -11.25
C PRO A 41 -7.91 4.56 -11.07
N GLN A 42 -7.38 5.14 -10.01
CA GLN A 42 -6.06 4.80 -9.54
C GLN A 42 -6.10 3.46 -8.79
N PRO A 43 -4.99 2.71 -8.72
CA PRO A 43 -5.01 1.37 -8.12
C PRO A 43 -5.53 1.34 -6.66
N TRP A 44 -5.27 2.35 -5.82
CA TRP A 44 -5.83 2.41 -4.46
C TRP A 44 -7.33 2.74 -4.42
N GLU A 45 -7.86 3.41 -5.44
CA GLU A 45 -9.29 3.73 -5.55
C GLU A 45 -10.14 2.50 -5.87
N LEU A 46 -9.51 1.36 -6.20
CA LEU A 46 -10.19 0.08 -6.41
C LEU A 46 -10.51 -0.65 -5.09
N ASN A 47 -10.04 -0.13 -3.95
CA ASN A 47 -10.41 -0.65 -2.64
C ASN A 47 -11.91 -0.39 -2.37
N ILE A 48 -12.70 -1.45 -2.44
CA ILE A 48 -14.16 -1.39 -2.25
C ILE A 48 -14.56 -0.81 -0.89
N ASN A 49 -13.69 -0.91 0.13
CA ASN A 49 -13.99 -0.41 1.47
C ASN A 49 -14.09 1.13 1.52
N LEU A 50 -13.55 1.82 0.52
CA LEU A 50 -13.71 3.27 0.37
C LEU A 50 -15.18 3.68 0.08
N TYR A 51 -15.98 2.74 -0.40
CA TYR A 51 -17.36 2.97 -0.85
C TYR A 51 -18.31 2.15 0.02
N ASN A 52 -18.72 2.72 1.16
CA ASN A 52 -19.64 2.10 2.12
C ASN A 52 -19.22 0.68 2.53
N GLN A 53 -17.93 0.51 2.89
CA GLN A 53 -17.36 -0.77 3.32
C GLN A 53 -17.55 -1.91 2.30
N GLY A 54 -17.61 -1.59 1.01
CA GLY A 54 -17.84 -2.58 -0.05
C GLY A 54 -19.30 -2.95 -0.30
N HIS A 55 -20.26 -2.17 0.21
CA HIS A 55 -21.69 -2.47 0.10
C HIS A 55 -22.44 -1.38 -0.66
N TRP A 56 -23.17 -1.77 -1.69
CA TRP A 56 -24.09 -0.90 -2.44
C TRP A 56 -25.17 -1.77 -3.08
N ASN A 57 -26.40 -1.27 -3.12
CA ASN A 57 -27.54 -2.01 -3.67
C ASN A 57 -27.62 -1.90 -5.20
N ASN A 58 -27.12 -0.79 -5.76
CA ASN A 58 -27.18 -0.51 -7.19
C ASN A 58 -26.08 0.46 -7.64
N TYR A 59 -25.94 0.59 -8.95
CA TYR A 59 -24.89 1.41 -9.56
C TYR A 59 -25.01 2.91 -9.25
N ASN A 60 -26.23 3.44 -9.09
CA ASN A 60 -26.41 4.85 -8.73
C ASN A 60 -25.93 5.13 -7.30
N GLU A 61 -26.19 4.22 -6.38
CA GLU A 61 -25.68 4.31 -5.00
C GLU A 61 -24.14 4.26 -4.98
N LEU A 62 -23.52 3.35 -5.73
CA LEU A 62 -22.06 3.32 -5.87
C LEU A 62 -21.51 4.67 -6.37
N LYS A 63 -22.10 5.26 -7.42
CA LYS A 63 -21.67 6.57 -7.92
C LYS A 63 -21.74 7.64 -6.84
N GLN A 64 -22.77 7.64 -5.99
CA GLN A 64 -22.86 8.56 -4.86
C GLN A 64 -21.71 8.36 -3.87
N TYR A 65 -21.35 7.12 -3.53
CA TYR A 65 -20.21 6.85 -2.65
C TYR A 65 -18.87 7.24 -3.28
N VAL A 66 -18.67 6.99 -4.58
CA VAL A 66 -17.49 7.44 -5.31
C VAL A 66 -17.40 8.98 -5.31
N GLN A 67 -18.52 9.68 -5.52
CA GLN A 67 -18.58 11.14 -5.44
C GLN A 67 -18.25 11.66 -4.05
N GLN A 68 -18.82 11.05 -3.02
CA GLN A 68 -18.61 11.42 -1.63
C GLN A 68 -17.14 11.26 -1.25
N TYR A 69 -16.51 10.15 -1.64
CA TYR A 69 -15.10 9.91 -1.40
C TYR A 69 -14.22 11.00 -2.03
N GLN A 70 -14.38 11.28 -3.33
CA GLN A 70 -13.59 12.29 -4.04
C GLN A 70 -13.82 13.70 -3.47
N SER A 71 -15.08 14.03 -3.13
CA SER A 71 -15.42 15.31 -2.50
C SER A 71 -14.78 15.45 -1.13
N SER A 72 -14.70 14.37 -0.35
CA SER A 72 -14.07 14.38 0.97
C SER A 72 -12.58 14.66 0.88
N LEU A 73 -11.87 14.04 -0.08
CA LEU A 73 -10.47 14.34 -0.35
C LEU A 73 -10.26 15.82 -0.67
N SER A 74 -11.07 16.36 -1.59
CA SER A 74 -10.99 17.78 -1.99
C SER A 74 -11.31 18.73 -0.82
N ASN A 75 -12.38 18.47 -0.06
CA ASN A 75 -12.81 19.31 1.06
C ASN A 75 -11.78 19.35 2.19
N MET A 76 -11.04 18.26 2.37
CA MET A 76 -9.97 18.17 3.36
C MET A 76 -8.63 18.70 2.86
N ASN A 77 -8.55 19.20 1.62
CA ASN A 77 -7.31 19.57 0.94
C ASN A 77 -6.27 18.42 0.92
N ILE A 78 -6.76 17.20 0.66
CA ILE A 78 -5.93 16.02 0.50
C ILE A 78 -5.59 15.84 -0.97
N VAL A 79 -4.30 15.84 -1.27
CA VAL A 79 -3.74 15.50 -2.57
C VAL A 79 -3.00 14.17 -2.47
N THR A 80 -3.20 13.30 -3.44
CA THR A 80 -2.49 12.02 -3.49
C THR A 80 -1.27 12.11 -4.41
N ARG A 81 -0.17 11.50 -3.99
CA ARG A 81 1.03 11.30 -4.81
C ARG A 81 1.42 9.84 -4.84
N THR A 82 1.66 9.31 -6.03
CA THR A 82 2.10 7.93 -6.20
C THR A 82 3.59 7.91 -6.49
N VAL A 83 4.34 7.19 -5.66
CA VAL A 83 5.78 6.99 -5.81
C VAL A 83 6.01 5.52 -6.14
N PRO A 84 6.48 5.19 -7.36
CA PRO A 84 6.79 3.80 -7.69
C PRO A 84 7.94 3.29 -6.83
N VAL A 85 7.86 2.03 -6.42
CA VAL A 85 8.92 1.33 -5.71
C VAL A 85 9.26 0.01 -6.43
N LYS A 86 10.12 -0.82 -5.83
CA LYS A 86 10.54 -2.10 -6.43
C LYS A 86 9.38 -3.10 -6.54
N ASN A 87 9.56 -4.14 -7.35
CA ASN A 87 8.66 -5.29 -7.43
C ASN A 87 7.21 -4.98 -7.84
N ASN A 88 7.01 -4.04 -8.78
CA ASN A 88 5.69 -3.66 -9.28
C ASN A 88 4.73 -3.16 -8.17
N GLN A 89 5.29 -2.45 -7.20
CA GLN A 89 4.57 -1.81 -6.11
C GLN A 89 4.73 -0.30 -6.19
N SER A 90 3.83 0.42 -5.52
CA SER A 90 3.90 1.88 -5.35
C SER A 90 3.51 2.27 -3.93
N VAL A 91 4.10 3.35 -3.43
CA VAL A 91 3.63 4.02 -2.22
C VAL A 91 2.72 5.16 -2.63
N VAL A 92 1.52 5.19 -2.09
CA VAL A 92 0.58 6.32 -2.21
C VAL A 92 0.72 7.16 -0.96
N LEU A 93 1.10 8.42 -1.13
CA LEU A 93 1.14 9.41 -0.07
C LEU A 93 -0.12 10.26 -0.14
N PHE A 94 -0.77 10.45 0.99
CA PHE A 94 -1.89 11.38 1.16
C PHE A 94 -1.36 12.62 1.84
N ASP A 95 -1.26 13.72 1.10
CA ASP A 95 -0.76 14.98 1.60
C ASP A 95 -1.92 15.91 1.91
N GLN A 96 -1.97 16.38 3.15
CA GLN A 96 -2.89 17.43 3.55
C GLN A 96 -2.11 18.72 3.75
N ASN A 97 -2.48 19.79 3.04
CA ASN A 97 -1.78 21.09 3.11
C ASN A 97 -0.26 20.99 2.87
N GLY A 98 0.16 20.09 1.95
CA GLY A 98 1.58 19.88 1.62
C GLY A 98 2.36 18.98 2.58
N LYS A 99 1.72 18.39 3.60
CA LYS A 99 2.34 17.44 4.53
C LYS A 99 1.72 16.06 4.38
N SER A 100 2.54 15.02 4.25
CA SER A 100 2.06 13.63 4.24
C SER A 100 1.46 13.25 5.58
N ILE A 101 0.19 12.81 5.58
CA ILE A 101 -0.57 12.39 6.76
C ILE A 101 -0.84 10.89 6.78
N ALA A 102 -0.82 10.24 5.62
CA ALA A 102 -0.97 8.80 5.48
C ALA A 102 -0.14 8.28 4.30
N ALA A 103 0.21 7.01 4.36
CA ALA A 103 0.90 6.31 3.29
C ALA A 103 0.39 4.88 3.19
N ASP A 104 0.09 4.43 1.97
CA ASP A 104 -0.27 3.04 1.68
C ASP A 104 0.74 2.44 0.69
N LEU A 105 1.17 1.20 0.93
CA LEU A 105 1.91 0.40 -0.05
C LEU A 105 0.91 -0.45 -0.84
N ILE A 106 0.91 -0.30 -2.15
CA ILE A 106 -0.02 -0.99 -3.05
C ILE A 106 0.72 -1.74 -4.14
N THR A 107 0.09 -2.78 -4.67
CA THR A 107 0.51 -3.38 -5.94
C THR A 107 0.01 -2.53 -7.12
N ASN A 108 0.80 -2.43 -8.18
CA ASN A 108 0.44 -1.62 -9.36
C ASN A 108 -0.75 -2.22 -10.15
N ASP A 109 -1.11 -3.48 -9.90
CA ASP A 109 -2.30 -4.13 -10.45
C ASP A 109 -3.60 -3.77 -9.69
N GLY A 110 -3.52 -2.97 -8.62
CA GLY A 110 -4.68 -2.41 -7.91
C GLY A 110 -5.51 -3.40 -7.09
N GLY A 111 -5.10 -4.67 -7.05
CA GLY A 111 -5.84 -5.73 -6.36
C GLY A 111 -5.51 -5.91 -4.88
N SER A 112 -4.44 -5.28 -4.37
CA SER A 112 -4.02 -5.49 -2.99
C SER A 112 -3.40 -4.24 -2.37
N VAL A 113 -4.05 -3.75 -1.32
CA VAL A 113 -3.39 -2.87 -0.36
C VAL A 113 -2.56 -3.76 0.56
N ILE A 114 -1.23 -3.63 0.49
CA ILE A 114 -0.31 -4.46 1.26
C ILE A 114 -0.30 -4.01 2.73
N THR A 115 -0.66 -2.74 3.00
CA THR A 115 -0.87 -2.18 4.36
C THR A 115 -1.94 -1.08 4.30
N ILE A 116 -3.09 -1.24 4.96
CA ILE A 116 -4.07 -0.14 5.13
C ILE A 116 -3.75 0.53 6.47
N GLY A 117 -3.38 1.81 6.47
CA GLY A 117 -3.46 2.65 7.67
C GLY A 117 -2.42 2.38 8.76
N GLY A 118 -1.14 2.34 8.41
CA GLY A 118 -0.06 2.27 9.40
C GLY A 118 1.14 1.49 8.91
N ALA A 119 1.72 1.92 7.79
CA ALA A 119 3.00 1.37 7.38
C ALA A 119 3.96 1.45 8.58
N ASN A 120 4.36 0.27 9.07
CA ASN A 120 5.61 0.09 9.77
C ASN A 120 6.72 0.54 8.80
N VAL A 121 6.99 1.84 8.78
CA VAL A 121 8.11 2.41 8.02
C VAL A 121 9.37 2.01 8.77
N VAL A 122 9.90 0.83 8.45
CA VAL A 122 11.23 0.42 8.90
C VAL A 122 12.25 1.12 8.01
N ALA A 123 12.52 2.39 8.26
CA ALA A 123 13.74 3.04 7.77
C ALA A 123 14.88 2.66 8.72
N ALA A 124 15.99 2.15 8.18
CA ALA A 124 17.19 1.89 8.98
C ALA A 124 17.66 3.20 9.65
N GLY A 125 17.50 3.31 10.98
CA GLY A 125 17.88 4.48 11.78
C GLY A 125 16.75 5.46 12.15
N GLY A 126 15.49 5.22 11.76
CA GLY A 126 14.34 6.00 12.22
C GLY A 126 13.82 5.50 13.58
N GLY A 127 13.39 6.43 14.46
CA GLY A 127 12.72 6.07 15.72
C GLY A 127 11.37 5.41 15.47
N ASN A 128 11.15 4.22 16.04
CA ASN A 128 9.96 3.41 15.80
C ASN A 128 8.78 3.82 16.69
N VAL A 129 7.59 3.98 16.11
CA VAL A 129 6.32 4.00 16.86
C VAL A 129 5.69 2.63 16.73
N VAL A 130 5.83 1.83 17.78
CA VAL A 130 5.21 0.52 17.91
C VAL A 130 3.98 0.68 18.80
N ALA A 131 2.78 0.43 18.28
CA ALA A 131 1.58 0.40 19.11
C ALA A 131 1.72 -0.71 20.15
N SER A 132 1.39 -0.43 21.41
CA SER A 132 1.61 -1.31 22.57
C SER A 132 0.82 -2.64 22.56
N GLY A 133 0.10 -2.95 21.49
CA GLY A 133 -0.70 -4.18 21.33
C GLY A 133 -0.51 -4.90 19.99
N GLY A 134 0.31 -4.39 19.07
CA GLY A 134 0.65 -5.10 17.84
C GLY A 134 1.73 -6.13 18.17
N GLY A 135 1.36 -7.41 18.28
CA GLY A 135 2.19 -8.56 18.66
C GLY A 135 3.70 -8.39 18.48
N ASN A 136 4.35 -7.71 19.43
CA ASN A 136 5.78 -7.51 19.38
C ASN A 136 6.44 -8.83 19.74
N LEU A 137 7.61 -9.07 19.17
CA LEU A 137 8.38 -10.29 19.47
C LEU A 137 8.75 -10.40 20.98
N LYS A 138 8.68 -9.29 21.73
CA LYS A 138 8.83 -9.27 23.20
C LYS A 138 7.58 -9.75 23.97
N ASP A 139 6.41 -9.69 23.34
CA ASP A 139 5.10 -9.96 23.94
C ASP A 139 4.57 -11.37 23.58
N LEU A 140 5.30 -12.14 22.74
CA LEU A 140 4.98 -13.52 22.42
C LEU A 140 5.59 -14.49 23.47
N PRO A 141 4.75 -15.22 24.24
CA PRO A 141 5.24 -16.28 25.10
C PRO A 141 6.00 -17.33 24.26
N GLY A 142 7.28 -17.55 24.56
CA GLY A 142 8.13 -18.52 23.85
C GLY A 142 8.92 -17.98 22.66
N ALA A 143 8.81 -16.69 22.33
CA ALA A 143 9.69 -16.07 21.35
C ALA A 143 11.13 -15.95 21.89
N SER A 144 12.05 -16.73 21.34
CA SER A 144 13.48 -16.67 21.65
C SER A 144 14.21 -15.88 20.58
N LEU A 145 14.76 -14.73 20.95
CA LEU A 145 15.82 -14.08 20.17
C LEU A 145 17.09 -14.88 20.49
N GLY A 146 17.54 -15.74 19.57
CA GLY A 146 18.72 -16.60 19.77
C GLY A 146 19.87 -15.88 20.51
N GLY A 147 20.62 -16.63 21.33
CA GLY A 147 21.34 -16.17 22.54
C GLY A 147 22.31 -14.98 22.46
N SER A 148 22.50 -14.37 21.29
CA SER A 148 23.28 -13.16 21.07
C SER A 148 22.48 -11.84 21.10
N ARG A 149 21.15 -11.87 21.32
CA ARG A 149 20.34 -10.64 21.47
C ARG A 149 19.56 -10.61 22.79
N GLN A 150 19.82 -9.60 23.62
CA GLN A 150 19.03 -9.31 24.82
C GLN A 150 18.06 -8.17 24.55
N LEU A 151 16.82 -8.32 25.02
CA LEU A 151 15.87 -7.20 25.11
C LEU A 151 16.45 -6.18 26.11
N MET A 152 16.92 -5.03 25.60
CA MET A 152 17.18 -3.87 26.44
C MET A 152 15.84 -3.23 26.78
N SER A 153 15.13 -3.79 27.75
CA SER A 153 14.07 -3.06 28.42
C SER A 153 14.74 -1.95 29.24
N GLY A 154 14.22 -0.72 29.20
CA GLY A 154 14.67 0.37 30.09
C GLY A 154 14.37 0.11 31.57
N ASP A 155 13.71 -1.00 31.88
CA ASP A 155 13.37 -1.42 33.22
C ASP A 155 14.28 -2.53 33.76
N LYS A 156 14.48 -2.52 35.08
CA LYS A 156 15.31 -3.49 35.82
C LYS A 156 14.97 -4.92 35.45
N LYS A 157 15.94 -5.65 34.91
CA LYS A 157 15.81 -7.09 34.65
C LYS A 157 16.13 -7.86 35.93
N ILE A 158 15.15 -8.59 36.45
CA ILE A 158 15.29 -9.44 37.65
C ILE A 158 15.41 -10.90 37.20
N ILE A 159 16.58 -11.51 37.42
CA ILE A 159 16.80 -12.93 37.19
C ILE A 159 16.73 -13.63 38.54
N LYS A 160 15.70 -14.46 38.75
CA LYS A 160 15.58 -15.28 39.96
C LYS A 160 16.64 -16.38 39.93
N THR A 161 17.35 -16.56 41.03
CA THR A 161 18.32 -17.65 41.19
C THR A 161 17.63 -18.89 41.75
N SER A 162 18.31 -20.03 41.77
CA SER A 162 17.78 -21.28 42.37
C SER A 162 17.56 -21.20 43.88
N GLY A 163 17.99 -20.12 44.55
CA GLY A 163 17.65 -19.80 45.94
C GLY A 163 16.75 -18.56 46.06
N SER A 164 16.53 -18.06 47.28
CA SER A 164 15.67 -16.88 47.55
C SER A 164 16.24 -15.54 47.02
N GLY A 165 17.38 -15.56 46.32
CA GLY A 165 18.04 -14.38 45.78
C GLY A 165 17.66 -14.08 44.33
N ALA A 166 17.95 -12.85 43.89
CA ALA A 166 17.81 -12.43 42.50
C ALA A 166 18.99 -11.55 42.05
N ILE A 167 19.38 -11.69 40.78
CA ILE A 167 20.30 -10.78 40.11
C ILE A 167 19.48 -9.65 39.51
N ILE A 168 19.81 -8.41 39.88
CA ILE A 168 19.17 -7.20 39.35
C ILE A 168 20.16 -6.53 38.39
N ILE A 169 19.81 -6.50 37.11
CA ILE A 169 20.57 -5.76 36.10
C ILE A 169 19.89 -4.39 35.93
N ARG A 170 20.64 -3.31 36.17
CA ARG A 170 20.22 -1.92 36.04
C ARG A 170 20.98 -1.25 34.91
#